data_AF-A0A382SDA4-F1
#
_entry.id   AF-A0A382SDA4-F1
#
_cell.length_a   1.000
_cell.length_b   1.000
_cell.length_c   1.000
_cell.angle_alpha   90.00
_cell.angle_beta   90.00
_cell.angle_gamma   90.00
#
_symmetry.space_group_name_H-M   'P 1'
#
loop_
_entity.id
_entity.type
_entity.pdbx_description
1 polymer ?
#
loop_
_entity_poly.entity_id
_entity_poly.type
_entity_poly.pdbx_seq_one_letter_code
_entity_poly.pdbx_strand_id
1 'polypeptide(L)' 'MQNAIVFTHNLLAENFAKTAHGLLRGTERYNVLAVIDSIHYGKDAGEVLDGNKIDVPVYKSIAEFIDASDVQVECCIVG' A
#
# COMPACT_ATOMS: atom_id res chain seq x y z
N MET A 1 12.40 11.54 0.20
CA MET A 1 11.44 10.66 -0.51
C MET A 1 10.05 11.18 -0.21
N GLN A 2 9.15 11.22 -1.20
CA GLN A 2 7.78 11.70 -0.97
C GLN A 2 6.94 10.61 -0.30
N ASN A 3 6.12 10.98 0.68
CA ASN A 3 5.20 10.05 1.33
C ASN A 3 4.05 9.69 0.38
N ALA A 4 3.87 8.41 0.13
CA ALA A 4 2.85 7.91 -0.78
C ALA A 4 2.04 6.77 -0.18
N ILE A 5 0.78 6.70 -0.58
CA ILE A 5 -0.06 5.51 -0.44
C ILE A 5 -0.31 4.90 -1.81
N VAL A 6 -0.56 3.59 -1.84
CA VAL A 6 -0.82 2.86 -3.10
C VAL A 6 -2.25 2.35 -3.11
N PHE A 7 -2.99 2.61 -4.18
CA PHE A 7 -4.35 2.12 -4.37
C PHE A 7 -4.37 1.02 -5.43
N THR A 8 -4.76 -0.19 -5.01
CA THR A 8 -4.73 -1.41 -5.84
C THR A 8 -6.10 -1.83 -6.36
N HIS A 9 -7.18 -1.16 -5.96
CA HIS A 9 -8.55 -1.55 -6.31
C HIS A 9 -8.84 -3.04 -6.06
N ASN A 10 -8.44 -3.57 -4.90
CA ASN A 10 -8.63 -4.97 -4.50
C ASN A 10 -7.77 -6.00 -5.26
N LEU A 11 -6.82 -5.54 -6.07
CA LEU A 11 -5.95 -6.40 -6.88
C LEU A 11 -4.60 -6.68 -6.22
N LEU A 12 -4.39 -6.35 -4.94
CA LEU A 12 -3.08 -6.48 -4.29
C LEU A 12 -2.49 -7.91 -4.39
N ALA A 13 -3.33 -8.94 -4.24
CA ALA A 13 -2.91 -10.34 -4.38
C ALA A 13 -2.86 -10.83 -5.84
N GLU A 14 -3.36 -10.05 -6.78
CA GLU A 14 -3.47 -10.44 -8.19
C GLU A 14 -2.20 -10.07 -8.97
N ASN A 15 -1.86 -10.90 -9.96
CA ASN A 15 -0.67 -10.70 -10.81
C ASN A 15 -0.70 -9.40 -11.65
N PHE A 16 -1.81 -8.67 -11.65
CA PHE A 16 -1.98 -7.43 -12.40
C PHE A 16 -1.51 -6.18 -11.65
N ALA A 17 -1.37 -6.22 -10.32
CA ALA A 17 -0.93 -5.09 -9.50
C ALA A 17 0.60 -4.89 -9.52
N LYS A 18 1.23 -5.03 -10.70
CA LYS A 18 2.70 -5.00 -10.87
C LYS A 18 3.31 -3.68 -10.42
N THR A 19 2.59 -2.58 -10.58
CA THR A 19 3.05 -1.26 -10.14
C THR A 19 3.10 -1.22 -8.62
N ALA A 20 2.02 -1.64 -7.93
CA ALA A 20 2.06 -1.79 -6.47
C ALA A 20 3.16 -2.76 -6.02
N HIS A 21 3.28 -3.93 -6.64
CA HIS A 21 4.28 -4.93 -6.30
C HIS A 21 5.71 -4.39 -6.45
N GLY A 22 5.98 -3.66 -7.53
CA GLY A 22 7.27 -3.02 -7.75
C GLY A 22 7.59 -2.01 -6.65
N LEU A 23 6.62 -1.20 -6.25
CA LEU A 23 6.78 -0.23 -5.15
C LEU A 23 7.03 -0.91 -3.81
N LEU A 24 6.30 -1.99 -3.51
CA LEU A 24 6.41 -2.75 -2.25
C LEU A 24 7.71 -3.56 -2.14
N ARG A 25 8.26 -4.03 -3.26
CA ARG A 25 9.58 -4.71 -3.28
C ARG A 25 10.75 -3.74 -3.11
N GLY A 26 10.51 -2.44 -3.28
CA GLY A 26 11.48 -1.40 -3.03
C GLY A 26 11.41 -0.28 -4.06
N THR A 27 11.46 0.95 -3.58
CA THR A 27 11.53 2.15 -4.42
C THR A 27 12.42 3.20 -3.77
N GLU A 28 13.22 3.89 -4.57
CA GLU A 28 14.00 5.05 -4.12
C GLU A 28 13.22 6.37 -4.28
N ARG A 29 12.05 6.32 -4.93
CA ARG A 29 11.26 7.51 -5.29
C ARG A 29 10.26 7.90 -4.20
N TYR A 30 9.64 6.91 -3.58
CA TYR A 30 8.55 7.12 -2.62
C TYR A 30 8.82 6.39 -1.31
N ASN A 31 8.36 6.99 -0.22
CA ASN A 31 8.19 6.30 1.04
C ASN A 31 6.76 5.75 1.08
N VAL A 32 6.60 4.46 0.81
CA VAL A 32 5.28 3.81 0.76
C VAL A 32 4.82 3.57 2.18
N LEU A 33 3.80 4.31 2.62
CA LEU A 33 3.29 4.26 3.99
C LEU A 33 2.21 3.19 4.17
N ALA A 34 1.40 2.95 3.13
CA ALA A 34 0.27 2.04 3.21
C ALA A 34 -0.24 1.64 1.82
N VAL A 35 -1.00 0.54 1.79
CA VAL A 35 -1.79 0.13 0.63
C VAL A 35 -3.27 0.26 0.94
N ILE A 36 -4.06 0.72 -0.03
CA ILE A 36 -5.51 0.82 0.05
C ILE A 36 -6.11 -0.33 -0.76
N ASP A 37 -6.55 -1.37 -0.05
CA ASP A 37 -7.14 -2.59 -0.59
C ASP A 37 -8.19 -3.12 0.40
N SER A 38 -9.44 -3.19 -0.02
CA SER A 38 -10.54 -3.57 0.88
C SER A 38 -10.63 -5.08 1.13
N ILE A 39 -10.12 -5.92 0.22
CA ILE A 39 -10.12 -7.38 0.38
C ILE A 39 -9.07 -7.80 1.42
N HIS A 40 -7.91 -7.16 1.41
CA HIS A 40 -6.75 -7.56 2.22
C HIS A 40 -6.52 -6.68 3.46
N TYR A 41 -7.50 -5.89 3.83
CA TYR A 41 -7.45 -5.02 5.00
C TYR A 41 -6.96 -5.72 6.28
N GLY A 42 -6.14 -4.99 7.05
CA GLY A 42 -5.64 -5.43 8.35
C GLY A 42 -4.44 -6.38 8.25
N LYS A 43 -4.00 -6.70 7.04
CA LYS A 43 -2.76 -7.44 6.77
C LYS A 43 -1.61 -6.50 6.46
N ASP A 44 -0.40 -7.05 6.45
CA ASP A 44 0.75 -6.41 5.86
C ASP A 44 0.77 -6.64 4.33
N ALA A 45 1.10 -5.61 3.56
CA ALA A 45 1.09 -5.68 2.10
C ALA A 45 2.12 -6.69 1.57
N GLY A 46 3.25 -6.88 2.25
CA GLY A 46 4.25 -7.88 1.88
C GLY A 46 3.79 -9.30 2.17
N GLU A 47 3.01 -9.51 3.25
CA GLU A 47 2.37 -10.81 3.53
C GLU A 47 1.37 -11.19 2.43
N VAL A 48 0.66 -10.21 1.86
CA VAL A 48 -0.27 -10.43 0.74
C VAL A 48 0.48 -10.68 -0.56
N LEU A 49 1.61 -10.01 -0.78
CA LEU A 49 2.40 -10.07 -1.99
C LEU A 49 3.21 -11.38 -2.11
N ASP A 50 4.19 -11.56 -1.23
CA ASP A 50 5.19 -12.63 -1.30
C ASP A 50 5.29 -13.42 0.03
N GLY A 51 4.40 -13.15 1.00
CA GLY A 51 4.35 -13.81 2.30
C GLY A 51 5.36 -13.27 3.34
N ASN A 52 6.12 -12.23 3.00
CA ASN A 52 7.11 -11.63 3.89
C ASN A 52 6.62 -10.28 4.39
N LYS A 53 6.63 -10.06 5.71
CA LYS A 53 6.24 -8.78 6.30
C LYS A 53 7.24 -7.68 5.90
N ILE A 54 6.73 -6.55 5.41
CA ILE A 54 7.52 -5.37 5.01
C ILE A 54 7.14 -4.10 5.79
N ASP A 55 6.30 -4.24 6.81
CA ASP A 55 5.79 -3.17 7.67
C ASP A 55 5.01 -2.08 6.91
N VAL A 56 4.29 -2.50 5.86
CA VAL A 56 3.38 -1.64 5.09
C VAL A 56 1.94 -2.12 5.32
N PRO A 57 1.14 -1.44 6.17
CA PRO A 57 -0.22 -1.85 6.47
C PRO A 57 -1.19 -1.67 5.28
N VAL A 58 -2.22 -2.51 5.26
CA VAL A 58 -3.33 -2.43 4.28
C VAL A 58 -4.59 -1.87 4.93
N TYR A 59 -5.14 -0.78 4.37
CA TYR A 59 -6.38 -0.11 4.79
C TYR A 59 -7.52 -0.36 3.81
N LYS A 60 -8.78 -0.34 4.27
CA LYS A 60 -9.95 -0.51 3.37
C LYS A 60 -10.17 0.70 2.48
N SER A 61 -9.83 1.87 2.97
CA SER A 61 -10.10 3.14 2.30
C SER A 61 -9.10 4.21 2.71
N ILE A 62 -9.01 5.27 1.90
CA ILE A 62 -8.18 6.44 2.21
C ILE A 62 -8.69 7.12 3.49
N ALA A 63 -10.01 7.18 3.71
CA ALA A 63 -10.59 7.76 4.91
C ALA A 63 -10.12 7.03 6.17
N GLU A 64 -10.12 5.70 6.14
CA GLU A 64 -9.63 4.89 7.27
C GLU A 64 -8.14 5.10 7.53
N PHE A 65 -7.34 5.24 6.47
CA PHE A 65 -5.92 5.60 6.62
C PHE A 65 -5.77 6.95 7.32
N ILE A 66 -6.54 7.96 6.91
CA ILE A 66 -6.49 9.32 7.50
C ILE A 66 -6.93 9.29 8.97
N ASP A 67 -7.96 8.52 9.31
CA ASP A 67 -8.45 8.41 10.70
C ASP A 67 -7.45 7.65 11.60
N ALA A 68 -6.68 6.72 11.04
CA ALA A 68 -5.75 5.88 11.78
C ALA A 68 -4.31 6.43 11.82
N SER A 69 -3.99 7.45 11.02
CA SER A 69 -2.63 7.95 10.84
C SER A 69 -2.58 9.47 10.80
N ASP A 70 -1.76 10.05 11.66
CA ASP A 70 -1.44 11.48 11.64
C ASP A 70 -0.35 11.85 10.61
N VAL A 71 0.11 10.86 9.82
CA VAL A 71 1.20 11.08 8.86
C VAL A 71 0.68 11.77 7.60
N GLN A 72 1.33 12.87 7.23
CA GLN A 72 1.01 13.58 6.00
C GLN A 72 1.43 12.77 4.76
N VAL A 73 0.46 12.48 3.89
CA VAL A 73 0.65 11.87 2.58
C VAL A 73 0.68 12.96 1.52
N GLU A 74 1.65 12.88 0.61
CA GLU A 74 1.81 13.86 -0.47
C GLU A 74 1.14 13.41 -1.77
N CYS A 75 1.08 12.10 -2.03
CA CYS A 75 0.39 11.57 -3.21
C CYS A 75 -0.20 10.17 -3.00
N CYS A 76 -1.17 9.85 -3.85
CA CYS A 76 -1.73 8.51 -4.01
C CYS A 76 -1.29 7.96 -5.36
N ILE A 77 -0.63 6.81 -5.36
CA ILE A 77 -0.21 6.11 -6.57
C ILE A 77 -1.26 5.06 -6.90
N VAL A 78 -1.72 5.03 -8.15
CA VAL A 78 -2.65 4.01 -8.65
C VAL A 78 -1.83 2.92 -9.31
N GLY A 79 -1.93 1.67 -8.82
CA GLY A 79 -1.06 0.61 -9.30
C GLY A 79 -1.31 -0.78 -8.74
#